data_AF-A0A7X0C714-F1
#
_entry.id   AF-A0A7X0C714-F1
#
_cell.length_a   1.000
_cell.length_b   1.000
_cell.length_c   1.000
_cell.angle_alpha   90.00
_cell.angle_beta   90.00
_cell.angle_gamma   90.00
#
_symmetry.space_group_name_H-M   'P 1'
#
loop_
_entity.id
_entity.type
_entity.pdbx_description
1 polymer ?
#
loop_
_entity_poly.entity_id
_entity_poly.type
_entity_poly.pdbx_seq_one_letter_code
_entity_poly.pdbx_strand_id
1 'polypeptide(L)'
;MRQRTATRTGSLLAALTAAIAAMLLGALAMVPSASAATLFGDDFEDGDAAGWSRSGGSWSVVTDGSRAYRQSGTSADARAVAGSGWSGQSVQARVKPIAFNGTGRYAAVLARAQSTSAYYFLGLGDGGVVLGKRAGGGPVTLASATAAVTPGTWYTLRLEAFGTSLRGFVDGVEVVSATDAAYSSGRAGLAGYYASASFDDVLVTDVAGPSQPPVTPTVTPPPPGTCPTSGTPAGFASVNAWGQNGTTGGAGGPTVEVDTASELIAAIGQSGPLNICVRGMIAVPAGMHNVASDKTIVGVGSGSGITGGGLNIGLPADDAITSPPADAVHNVIIRNLVFRGATDDSINVQMFSHHVWVDHNDLCCGYDGLLDIKRGSSYVTVSWNHVHQHTKTMLLGHSDGNAAQDVGRLMVTYHHNWFDRTPQRNPRVRFGEPVHVYNNYYVYNTDTGVACQADAGCLVEGNYFELVEEPVTNSYAGPSGRCVARDNVFVESGQPDCGGSVREARDFYAYTLDDPNTVKAVVTAGAGVGRIGA
;
A
#
# COMPACT_ATOMS: atom_id res chain seq x y z
N MET A 1 40.20 30.49 -28.60
CA MET A 1 41.49 29.78 -28.77
C MET A 1 41.81 29.09 -27.46
N ARG A 2 42.27 27.83 -27.38
CA ARG A 2 42.51 26.77 -28.39
C ARG A 2 42.05 25.41 -27.82
N GLN A 3 41.65 24.48 -28.69
CA GLN A 3 41.49 23.05 -28.36
C GLN A 3 42.86 22.35 -28.29
N ARG A 4 42.93 21.20 -27.59
CA ARG A 4 43.52 19.89 -27.99
C ARG A 4 43.62 18.99 -26.73
N THR A 5 43.22 17.71 -26.65
CA THR A 5 43.36 16.50 -27.51
C THR A 5 44.80 16.05 -27.78
N ALA A 6 45.19 14.77 -27.69
CA ALA A 6 44.59 13.56 -27.11
C ALA A 6 45.64 12.41 -27.06
N THR A 7 45.34 11.31 -26.35
CA THR A 7 45.74 9.89 -26.61
C THR A 7 47.14 9.49 -27.13
N ARG A 8 47.74 8.45 -26.51
CA ARG A 8 48.33 7.21 -27.12
C ARG A 8 49.01 6.39 -26.00
N THR A 9 48.64 5.15 -25.65
CA THR A 9 48.59 3.82 -26.33
C THR A 9 49.94 3.12 -26.54
N GLY A 10 50.08 1.91 -25.96
CA GLY A 10 51.04 0.86 -26.37
C GLY A 10 51.79 0.21 -25.20
N SER A 11 52.13 -1.10 -25.18
CA SER A 11 51.46 -2.32 -25.70
C SER A 11 52.34 -3.56 -25.43
N LEU A 12 51.74 -4.67 -24.95
CA LEU A 12 52.22 -6.07 -25.08
C LEU A 12 53.51 -6.45 -24.28
N LEU A 13 53.82 -7.71 -23.94
CA LEU A 13 53.30 -9.04 -24.33
C LEU A 13 53.39 -10.09 -23.18
N ALA A 14 52.64 -11.20 -23.34
CA ALA A 14 52.67 -12.56 -22.71
C ALA A 14 54.01 -13.10 -22.11
N ALA A 15 54.07 -14.15 -21.27
CA ALA A 15 53.14 -14.97 -20.43
C ALA A 15 54.02 -15.85 -19.47
N LEU A 16 53.74 -17.04 -18.91
CA LEU A 16 52.69 -18.10 -18.92
C LEU A 16 52.87 -18.97 -17.64
N THR A 17 51.85 -19.59 -17.02
CA THR A 17 51.52 -21.06 -17.01
C THR A 17 50.26 -21.33 -16.17
N ALA A 18 49.63 -22.50 -16.33
CA ALA A 18 48.30 -22.82 -15.77
C ALA A 18 48.30 -23.98 -14.75
N ALA A 19 47.24 -24.03 -13.93
CA ALA A 19 46.77 -25.22 -13.19
C ALA A 19 45.24 -25.27 -13.26
N ILE A 20 44.65 -26.47 -13.22
CA ILE A 20 43.22 -26.70 -13.52
C ILE A 20 42.50 -27.35 -12.34
N ALA A 21 41.34 -26.81 -11.99
CA ALA A 21 40.25 -27.52 -11.31
C ALA A 21 38.91 -26.96 -11.84
N ALA A 22 37.91 -27.81 -12.03
CA ALA A 22 36.69 -27.43 -12.75
C ALA A 22 35.41 -27.79 -11.97
N MET A 23 34.44 -26.88 -11.99
CA MET A 23 33.02 -27.18 -11.81
C MET A 23 32.20 -26.30 -12.76
N LEU A 24 31.21 -26.89 -13.44
CA LEU A 24 30.21 -26.16 -14.22
C LEU A 24 28.96 -25.98 -13.37
N LEU A 25 28.52 -24.73 -13.20
CA LEU A 25 27.09 -24.38 -13.14
C LEU A 25 26.95 -22.88 -13.40
N GLY A 26 26.35 -22.53 -14.55
CA GLY A 26 26.20 -21.15 -14.99
C GLY A 26 24.88 -20.55 -14.53
N ALA A 27 24.97 -19.39 -13.85
CA ALA A 27 23.93 -18.38 -13.67
C ALA A 27 22.48 -18.82 -13.38
N LEU A 28 22.05 -18.60 -12.14
CA LEU A 28 20.88 -17.76 -11.93
C LEU A 28 21.36 -16.39 -11.44
N ALA A 29 21.11 -15.34 -12.21
CA ALA A 29 21.21 -13.98 -11.69
C ALA A 29 19.97 -13.72 -10.82
N MET A 30 20.16 -13.14 -9.63
CA MET A 30 19.02 -12.67 -8.84
C MET A 30 18.37 -11.50 -9.58
N VAL A 31 17.11 -11.68 -9.97
CA VAL A 31 16.31 -10.64 -10.62
C VAL A 31 15.77 -9.71 -9.54
N PRO A 32 16.10 -8.41 -9.53
CA PRO A 32 15.53 -7.48 -8.56
C PRO A 32 14.06 -7.24 -8.86
N SER A 33 13.18 -7.53 -7.91
CA SER A 33 11.78 -7.14 -7.95
C SER A 33 11.67 -5.62 -7.83
N ALA A 34 11.46 -4.94 -8.96
CA ALA A 34 11.24 -3.50 -8.99
C ALA A 34 9.92 -3.13 -8.27
N SER A 35 9.88 -1.93 -7.68
CA SER A 35 8.68 -1.36 -7.05
C SER A 35 8.20 -0.14 -7.82
N ALA A 36 6.89 0.08 -7.81
CA ALA A 36 6.21 1.11 -8.59
C ALA A 36 6.47 2.52 -8.04
N ALA A 37 7.28 3.31 -8.74
CA ALA A 37 7.16 4.76 -8.66
C ALA A 37 5.90 5.18 -9.44
N THR A 38 5.02 5.96 -8.80
CA THR A 38 3.95 6.68 -9.52
C THR A 38 4.59 7.78 -10.35
N LEU A 39 4.44 7.68 -11.67
CA LEU A 39 5.04 8.57 -12.66
C LEU A 39 4.14 9.78 -12.98
N PHE A 40 2.82 9.57 -12.91
CA PHE A 40 1.77 10.56 -13.17
C PHE A 40 0.43 10.00 -12.68
N GLY A 41 -0.49 10.88 -12.28
CA GLY A 41 -1.88 10.53 -12.02
C GLY A 41 -2.78 11.76 -12.16
N ASP A 42 -4.06 11.54 -12.44
CA ASP A 42 -5.07 12.59 -12.61
C ASP A 42 -6.49 12.01 -12.42
N ASP A 43 -7.25 12.56 -11.47
CA ASP A 43 -8.66 12.23 -11.19
C ASP A 43 -9.65 13.29 -11.72
N PHE A 44 -9.14 14.39 -12.28
CA PHE A 44 -9.92 15.55 -12.75
C PHE A 44 -10.83 16.22 -11.70
N GLU A 45 -10.68 15.91 -10.40
CA GLU A 45 -11.49 16.47 -9.31
C GLU A 45 -10.99 17.84 -8.81
N ASP A 46 -9.92 18.39 -9.39
CA ASP A 46 -9.67 19.83 -9.34
C ASP A 46 -10.66 20.60 -10.26
N GLY A 47 -11.12 19.98 -11.35
CA GLY A 47 -12.03 20.54 -12.35
C GLY A 47 -11.36 20.97 -13.65
N ASP A 48 -10.05 20.76 -13.83
CA ASP A 48 -9.35 21.04 -15.07
C ASP A 48 -8.52 19.85 -15.61
N ALA A 49 -7.60 20.10 -16.52
CA ALA A 49 -6.81 19.06 -17.19
C ALA A 49 -5.40 19.59 -17.50
N ALA A 50 -4.78 20.23 -16.50
CA ALA A 50 -3.42 20.71 -16.56
C ALA A 50 -2.44 19.58 -16.96
N GLY A 51 -1.37 19.92 -17.69
CA GLY A 51 -0.42 18.94 -18.21
C GLY A 51 -0.89 18.13 -19.44
N TRP A 52 -2.19 18.09 -19.76
CA TRP A 52 -2.69 17.34 -20.92
C TRP A 52 -2.51 18.09 -22.25
N SER A 53 -1.75 17.49 -23.17
CA SER A 53 -1.60 17.94 -24.55
C SER A 53 -2.62 17.25 -25.46
N ARG A 54 -3.54 18.01 -26.06
CA ARG A 54 -4.63 17.49 -26.91
C ARG A 54 -4.28 17.46 -28.41
N SER A 55 -4.86 16.53 -29.15
CA SER A 55 -4.81 16.49 -30.62
C SER A 55 -6.04 15.78 -31.20
N GLY A 56 -6.91 16.56 -31.85
CA GLY A 56 -8.19 16.08 -32.38
C GLY A 56 -9.26 15.82 -31.31
N GLY A 57 -10.52 15.79 -31.72
CA GLY A 57 -11.68 15.64 -30.84
C GLY A 57 -12.02 16.88 -30.01
N SER A 58 -13.15 16.78 -29.31
CA SER A 58 -13.64 17.79 -28.35
C SER A 58 -13.46 17.24 -26.94
N TRP A 59 -12.64 17.90 -26.13
CA TRP A 59 -12.24 17.44 -24.79
C TRP A 59 -12.53 18.49 -23.72
N SER A 60 -13.20 18.07 -22.65
CA SER A 60 -13.57 18.91 -21.50
C SER A 60 -13.76 18.05 -20.25
N VAL A 61 -13.35 18.55 -19.08
CA VAL A 61 -13.85 17.99 -17.80
C VAL A 61 -15.35 18.25 -17.69
N VAL A 62 -16.09 17.24 -17.24
CA VAL A 62 -17.54 17.30 -17.03
C VAL A 62 -17.91 16.50 -15.79
N THR A 63 -19.02 16.84 -15.12
CA THR A 63 -19.62 15.99 -14.09
C THR A 63 -20.32 14.80 -14.74
N ASP A 64 -20.05 13.59 -14.24
CA ASP A 64 -20.49 12.31 -14.82
C ASP A 64 -20.68 11.21 -13.74
N GLY A 65 -21.07 11.66 -12.54
CA GLY A 65 -20.77 11.01 -11.27
C GLY A 65 -19.76 11.90 -10.53
N SER A 66 -18.53 11.40 -10.42
CA SER A 66 -17.30 12.20 -10.32
C SER A 66 -17.17 13.23 -11.46
N ARG A 67 -16.21 14.13 -11.36
CA ARG A 67 -15.64 14.80 -12.54
C ARG A 67 -14.87 13.77 -13.38
N ALA A 68 -14.94 13.94 -14.69
CA ALA A 68 -14.28 13.07 -15.65
C ALA A 68 -13.89 13.85 -16.90
N TYR A 69 -12.74 13.52 -17.47
CA TYR A 69 -12.27 14.12 -18.72
C TYR A 69 -12.95 13.44 -19.91
N ARG A 70 -13.91 14.14 -20.53
CA ARG A 70 -14.75 13.59 -21.60
C ARG A 70 -14.27 14.03 -22.98
N GLN A 71 -14.02 13.03 -23.83
CA GLN A 71 -14.02 13.17 -25.29
C GLN A 71 -15.47 13.03 -25.78
N SER A 72 -16.00 14.04 -26.47
CA SER A 72 -17.43 14.09 -26.88
C SER A 72 -17.71 13.92 -28.39
N GLY A 73 -16.70 13.76 -29.24
CA GLY A 73 -16.83 13.80 -30.71
C GLY A 73 -16.41 12.52 -31.43
N THR A 74 -17.34 11.84 -32.09
CA THR A 74 -17.12 10.58 -32.83
C THR A 74 -16.71 10.77 -34.30
N SER A 75 -16.67 12.01 -34.80
CA SER A 75 -16.39 12.33 -36.21
C SER A 75 -14.91 12.22 -36.61
N ALA A 76 -14.00 12.16 -35.63
CA ALA A 76 -12.56 12.21 -35.88
C ALA A 76 -11.74 11.45 -34.83
N ASP A 77 -10.52 11.18 -35.24
CA ASP A 77 -9.41 10.66 -34.45
C ASP A 77 -8.95 11.67 -33.37
N ALA A 78 -8.91 11.25 -32.10
CA ALA A 78 -8.62 12.13 -30.96
C ALA A 78 -7.63 11.52 -29.96
N ARG A 79 -6.78 12.37 -29.36
CA ARG A 79 -5.91 12.05 -28.21
C ARG A 79 -5.84 13.19 -27.20
N ALA A 80 -5.56 12.83 -25.96
CA ALA A 80 -4.86 13.65 -25.00
C ALA A 80 -3.65 12.85 -24.46
N VAL A 81 -2.50 13.50 -24.24
CA VAL A 81 -1.28 12.86 -23.71
C VAL A 81 -0.64 13.73 -22.63
N ALA A 82 -0.13 13.10 -21.56
CA ALA A 82 0.34 13.78 -20.35
C ALA A 82 1.69 13.23 -19.84
N GLY A 83 2.30 13.96 -18.91
CA GLY A 83 3.58 13.62 -18.28
C GLY A 83 4.79 13.63 -19.22
N SER A 84 5.79 12.80 -18.92
CA SER A 84 7.11 12.82 -19.56
C SER A 84 7.48 11.49 -20.24
N GLY A 85 8.72 11.34 -20.71
CA GLY A 85 9.15 10.26 -21.62
C GLY A 85 9.63 8.98 -20.94
N TRP A 86 8.75 8.22 -20.31
CA TRP A 86 9.12 7.02 -19.53
C TRP A 86 9.28 5.76 -20.38
N SER A 87 10.17 4.85 -19.97
CA SER A 87 10.47 3.57 -20.67
C SER A 87 9.61 2.40 -20.19
N GLY A 88 9.55 2.16 -18.88
CA GLY A 88 8.55 1.30 -18.24
C GLY A 88 7.26 2.07 -17.97
N GLN A 89 6.10 1.50 -18.31
CA GLN A 89 4.79 2.11 -18.07
C GLN A 89 3.71 1.06 -17.83
N SER A 90 3.00 1.14 -16.72
CA SER A 90 1.63 0.63 -16.56
C SER A 90 0.69 1.84 -16.54
N VAL A 91 -0.06 2.06 -17.63
CA VAL A 91 -1.03 3.15 -17.78
C VAL A 91 -2.43 2.61 -17.52
N GLN A 92 -3.05 3.03 -16.42
CA GLN A 92 -4.42 2.70 -16.05
C GLN A 92 -5.33 3.94 -16.17
N ALA A 93 -6.61 3.71 -16.51
CA ALA A 93 -7.70 4.67 -16.33
C ALA A 93 -9.05 3.94 -16.21
N ARG A 94 -10.02 4.52 -15.51
CA ARG A 94 -11.43 4.23 -15.75
C ARG A 94 -11.82 4.85 -17.10
N VAL A 95 -12.56 4.09 -17.90
CA VAL A 95 -13.00 4.45 -19.25
C VAL A 95 -14.46 4.07 -19.42
N LYS A 96 -15.31 5.04 -19.78
CA LYS A 96 -16.70 4.82 -20.14
C LYS A 96 -16.92 5.17 -21.61
N PRO A 97 -16.93 4.18 -22.52
CA PRO A 97 -17.33 4.40 -23.90
C PRO A 97 -18.78 4.90 -23.97
N ILE A 98 -19.05 5.91 -24.78
CA ILE A 98 -20.38 6.55 -24.90
C ILE A 98 -20.99 6.28 -26.28
N ALA A 99 -20.22 6.43 -27.36
CA ALA A 99 -20.67 6.12 -28.72
C ALA A 99 -19.52 5.77 -29.66
N PHE A 100 -19.84 4.97 -30.68
CA PHE A 100 -18.92 4.47 -31.71
C PHE A 100 -19.44 4.85 -33.12
N ASN A 101 -18.57 5.32 -34.02
CA ASN A 101 -18.94 5.73 -35.38
C ASN A 101 -18.40 4.76 -36.44
N GLY A 102 -19.25 3.80 -36.81
CA GLY A 102 -18.89 2.64 -37.63
C GLY A 102 -18.31 1.51 -36.80
N THR A 103 -17.79 0.48 -37.48
CA THR A 103 -17.25 -0.73 -36.84
C THR A 103 -15.76 -0.64 -36.54
N GLY A 104 -15.30 -1.33 -35.50
CA GLY A 104 -13.90 -1.35 -35.07
C GLY A 104 -13.43 -0.01 -34.49
N ARG A 105 -14.29 0.64 -33.69
CA ARG A 105 -14.06 1.93 -33.02
C ARG A 105 -13.97 1.72 -31.52
N TYR A 106 -13.12 2.49 -30.86
CA TYR A 106 -12.77 2.23 -29.47
C TYR A 106 -12.35 3.50 -28.73
N ALA A 107 -12.60 3.50 -27.42
CA ALA A 107 -11.92 4.36 -26.46
C ALA A 107 -10.67 3.63 -25.96
N ALA A 108 -9.57 4.33 -25.68
CA ALA A 108 -8.30 3.69 -25.33
C ALA A 108 -7.47 4.45 -24.30
N VAL A 109 -6.68 3.70 -23.53
CA VAL A 109 -5.47 4.19 -22.87
C VAL A 109 -4.26 4.03 -23.81
N LEU A 110 -3.30 4.95 -23.71
CA LEU A 110 -2.10 5.02 -24.54
C LEU A 110 -0.84 4.88 -23.67
N ALA A 111 0.12 4.10 -24.14
CA ALA A 111 1.45 3.99 -23.54
C ALA A 111 2.54 4.31 -24.56
N ARG A 112 3.68 4.80 -24.08
CA ARG A 112 4.88 5.14 -24.88
C ARG A 112 4.58 6.03 -26.10
N ALA A 113 3.74 7.05 -25.89
CA ALA A 113 3.39 8.02 -26.92
C ALA A 113 4.57 8.97 -27.24
N GLN A 114 5.26 8.67 -28.33
CA GLN A 114 6.28 9.52 -28.96
C GLN A 114 5.63 10.75 -29.62
N SER A 115 4.48 10.56 -30.26
CA SER A 115 3.69 11.62 -30.88
C SER A 115 2.20 11.27 -30.86
N THR A 116 1.35 12.17 -31.36
CA THR A 116 -0.10 11.92 -31.54
C THR A 116 -0.42 10.98 -32.71
N SER A 117 0.62 10.41 -33.35
CA SER A 117 0.54 9.35 -34.38
C SER A 117 1.50 8.18 -34.15
N ALA A 118 2.27 8.16 -33.05
CA ALA A 118 3.25 7.13 -32.72
C ALA A 118 3.14 6.74 -31.24
N TYR A 119 2.47 5.62 -30.94
CA TYR A 119 2.13 5.16 -29.59
C TYR A 119 1.67 3.69 -29.59
N TYR A 120 1.70 3.03 -28.42
CA TYR A 120 0.91 1.82 -28.15
C TYR A 120 -0.46 2.18 -27.56
N PHE A 121 -1.47 1.34 -27.79
CA PHE A 121 -2.82 1.55 -27.26
C PHE A 121 -3.49 0.24 -26.84
N LEU A 122 -4.34 0.32 -25.83
CA LEU A 122 -5.34 -0.69 -25.49
C LEU A 122 -6.72 -0.08 -25.67
N GLY A 123 -7.43 -0.50 -26.71
CA GLY A 123 -8.76 -0.03 -27.05
C GLY A 123 -9.86 -0.98 -26.57
N LEU A 124 -10.91 -0.41 -26.00
CA LEU A 124 -12.19 -1.06 -25.70
C LEU A 124 -13.27 -0.48 -26.62
N GLY A 125 -13.94 -1.32 -27.40
CA GLY A 125 -14.75 -0.91 -28.54
C GLY A 125 -15.89 -1.85 -28.90
N ASP A 126 -16.61 -1.50 -29.98
CA ASP A 126 -17.70 -2.32 -30.54
C ASP A 126 -17.23 -3.72 -30.97
N GLY A 127 -15.97 -3.84 -31.40
CA GLY A 127 -15.31 -5.09 -31.75
C GLY A 127 -14.67 -5.84 -30.57
N GLY A 128 -14.90 -5.42 -29.31
CA GLY A 128 -14.24 -5.95 -28.13
C GLY A 128 -12.95 -5.21 -27.77
N VAL A 129 -11.90 -5.95 -27.43
CA VAL A 129 -10.61 -5.41 -26.96
C VAL A 129 -9.55 -5.53 -28.05
N VAL A 130 -8.80 -4.45 -28.28
CA VAL A 130 -7.70 -4.39 -29.27
C VAL A 130 -6.45 -3.81 -28.61
N LEU A 131 -5.40 -4.63 -28.47
CA LEU A 131 -4.04 -4.19 -28.19
C LEU A 131 -3.33 -3.92 -29.52
N GLY A 132 -2.78 -2.72 -29.70
CA GLY A 132 -2.18 -2.33 -30.96
C GLY A 132 -1.18 -1.19 -30.87
N LYS A 133 -0.66 -0.81 -32.03
CA LYS A 133 0.23 0.35 -32.19
C LYS A 133 -0.27 1.30 -33.26
N ARG A 134 0.00 2.59 -33.07
CA ARG A 134 -0.13 3.62 -34.08
C ARG A 134 1.27 3.90 -34.63
N ALA A 135 1.43 3.82 -35.96
CA ALA A 135 2.71 4.05 -36.63
C ALA A 135 2.51 5.00 -37.82
N GLY A 136 2.21 6.26 -37.52
CA GLY A 136 1.83 7.29 -38.49
C GLY A 136 0.38 7.13 -38.95
N GLY A 137 0.13 6.14 -39.81
CA GLY A 137 -1.12 5.93 -40.56
C GLY A 137 -2.31 5.45 -39.72
N GLY A 138 -2.94 4.34 -40.12
CA GLY A 138 -4.00 3.70 -39.35
C GLY A 138 -3.47 3.01 -38.08
N PRO A 139 -4.37 2.55 -37.18
CA PRO A 139 -3.98 1.63 -36.11
C PRO A 139 -3.59 0.26 -36.70
N VAL A 140 -2.61 -0.38 -36.08
CA VAL A 140 -2.17 -1.75 -36.38
C VAL A 140 -2.45 -2.62 -35.16
N THR A 141 -3.35 -3.59 -35.30
CA THR A 141 -3.63 -4.59 -34.26
C THR A 141 -2.42 -5.49 -34.04
N LEU A 142 -2.09 -5.76 -32.79
CA LEU A 142 -1.06 -6.71 -32.36
C LEU A 142 -1.70 -7.93 -31.68
N ALA A 143 -2.75 -7.73 -30.89
CA ALA A 143 -3.60 -8.77 -30.33
C ALA A 143 -5.03 -8.25 -30.13
N SER A 144 -6.02 -9.14 -30.07
CA SER A 144 -7.43 -8.78 -29.86
C SER A 144 -8.19 -9.88 -29.15
N ALA A 145 -9.16 -9.52 -28.32
CA ALA A 145 -10.04 -10.44 -27.60
C ALA A 145 -11.50 -9.97 -27.64
N THR A 146 -12.43 -10.92 -27.63
CA THR A 146 -13.86 -10.64 -27.54
C THR A 146 -14.22 -10.18 -26.12
N ALA A 147 -14.86 -9.02 -25.98
CA ALA A 147 -15.42 -8.54 -24.73
C ALA A 147 -16.81 -7.92 -24.97
N ALA A 148 -17.70 -8.02 -23.98
CA ALA A 148 -19.01 -7.39 -24.02
C ALA A 148 -18.91 -5.92 -23.58
N VAL A 149 -18.94 -4.99 -24.54
CA VAL A 149 -18.81 -3.55 -24.30
C VAL A 149 -20.17 -2.87 -24.34
N THR A 150 -20.64 -2.40 -23.20
CA THR A 150 -21.91 -1.68 -23.02
C THR A 150 -21.64 -0.18 -23.01
N PRO A 151 -22.12 0.58 -24.00
CA PRO A 151 -22.00 2.04 -23.98
C PRO A 151 -22.72 2.63 -22.76
N GLY A 152 -22.05 3.55 -22.06
CA GLY A 152 -22.51 4.12 -20.79
C GLY A 152 -22.04 3.39 -19.53
N THR A 153 -21.37 2.24 -19.66
CA THR A 153 -20.74 1.52 -18.53
C THR A 153 -19.28 1.94 -18.36
N TRP A 154 -18.82 2.09 -17.10
CA TRP A 154 -17.42 2.28 -16.75
C TRP A 154 -16.66 0.94 -16.73
N TYR A 155 -15.44 0.93 -17.28
CA TYR A 155 -14.50 -0.19 -17.28
C TYR A 155 -13.11 0.31 -16.88
N THR A 156 -12.32 -0.47 -16.15
CA THR A 156 -10.93 -0.11 -15.83
C THR A 156 -9.99 -0.70 -16.89
N LEU A 157 -9.42 0.15 -17.75
CA LEU A 157 -8.40 -0.26 -18.72
C LEU A 157 -7.02 -0.08 -18.14
N ARG A 158 -6.13 -1.06 -18.33
CA ARG A 158 -4.72 -0.96 -17.98
C ARG A 158 -3.84 -1.50 -19.11
N LEU A 159 -2.92 -0.68 -19.60
CA LEU A 159 -1.93 -1.04 -20.61
C LEU A 159 -0.52 -1.01 -20.01
N GLU A 160 0.13 -2.17 -19.98
CA GLU A 160 1.54 -2.31 -19.64
C GLU A 160 2.42 -2.30 -20.90
N ALA A 161 3.56 -1.61 -20.80
CA ALA A 161 4.63 -1.63 -21.79
C ALA A 161 6.00 -1.71 -21.10
N PHE A 162 6.59 -2.93 -21.06
CA PHE A 162 7.84 -3.24 -20.35
C PHE A 162 8.81 -4.02 -21.23
N GLY A 163 10.00 -3.49 -21.47
CA GLY A 163 10.88 -4.00 -22.51
C GLY A 163 10.16 -3.97 -23.87
N THR A 164 10.05 -5.12 -24.54
CA THR A 164 9.20 -5.32 -25.73
C THR A 164 7.83 -5.93 -25.42
N SER A 165 7.55 -6.29 -24.17
CA SER A 165 6.27 -6.89 -23.75
C SER A 165 5.18 -5.83 -23.64
N LEU A 166 4.00 -6.16 -24.17
CA LEU A 166 2.78 -5.37 -24.08
C LEU A 166 1.68 -6.25 -23.49
N ARG A 167 1.03 -5.80 -22.41
CA ARG A 167 -0.08 -6.54 -21.78
C ARG A 167 -1.26 -5.60 -21.54
N GLY A 168 -2.45 -6.06 -21.90
CA GLY A 168 -3.68 -5.27 -21.87
C GLY A 168 -4.74 -5.94 -21.00
N PHE A 169 -5.21 -5.18 -20.02
CA PHE A 169 -6.14 -5.65 -19.00
C PHE A 169 -7.44 -4.84 -19.04
N VAL A 170 -8.56 -5.52 -18.77
CA VAL A 170 -9.90 -4.92 -18.60
C VAL A 170 -10.46 -5.38 -17.26
N ASP A 171 -10.87 -4.45 -16.41
CA ASP A 171 -11.34 -4.67 -15.04
C ASP A 171 -10.34 -5.50 -14.20
N GLY A 172 -9.05 -5.34 -14.52
CA GLY A 172 -7.94 -6.09 -13.94
C GLY A 172 -7.56 -7.37 -14.71
N VAL A 173 -8.47 -7.98 -15.47
CA VAL A 173 -8.24 -9.24 -16.19
C VAL A 173 -7.28 -9.05 -17.37
N GLU A 174 -6.17 -9.78 -17.46
CA GLU A 174 -5.34 -9.82 -18.68
C GLU A 174 -6.14 -10.51 -19.78
N VAL A 175 -6.51 -9.76 -20.82
CA VAL A 175 -7.34 -10.26 -21.92
C VAL A 175 -6.58 -10.30 -23.25
N VAL A 176 -5.49 -9.54 -23.38
CA VAL A 176 -4.62 -9.50 -24.57
C VAL A 176 -3.17 -9.24 -24.16
N SER A 177 -2.22 -9.90 -24.83
CA SER A 177 -0.80 -9.56 -24.74
C SER A 177 -0.08 -9.79 -26.07
N ALA A 178 1.02 -9.07 -26.28
CA ALA A 178 1.79 -9.04 -27.52
C ALA A 178 3.25 -8.64 -27.26
N THR A 179 4.10 -8.79 -28.27
CA THR A 179 5.51 -8.36 -28.22
C THR A 179 5.81 -7.41 -29.38
N ASP A 180 6.22 -6.18 -29.08
CA ASP A 180 6.60 -5.19 -30.10
C ASP A 180 7.71 -4.25 -29.62
N ALA A 181 8.61 -3.88 -30.53
CA ALA A 181 9.81 -3.09 -30.25
C ALA A 181 9.79 -1.68 -30.87
N ALA A 182 8.70 -1.25 -31.51
CA ALA A 182 8.62 0.03 -32.22
C ALA A 182 8.85 1.26 -31.32
N TYR A 183 8.36 1.23 -30.07
CA TYR A 183 8.50 2.33 -29.11
C TYR A 183 9.10 1.83 -27.80
N SER A 184 10.27 2.36 -27.42
CA SER A 184 10.99 2.01 -26.19
C SER A 184 10.69 2.92 -25.00
N SER A 185 10.13 4.11 -25.25
CA SER A 185 9.65 5.07 -24.25
C SER A 185 8.58 5.99 -24.84
N GLY A 186 8.02 6.90 -24.05
CA GLY A 186 7.16 8.01 -24.50
C GLY A 186 6.24 8.52 -23.39
N ARG A 187 5.18 9.25 -23.71
CA ARG A 187 4.17 9.70 -22.73
C ARG A 187 3.04 8.69 -22.53
N ALA A 188 2.28 8.84 -21.44
CA ALA A 188 0.97 8.20 -21.30
C ALA A 188 -0.11 9.02 -22.01
N GLY A 189 -1.31 8.45 -22.18
CA GLY A 189 -2.44 9.23 -22.67
C GLY A 189 -3.76 8.47 -22.80
N LEU A 190 -4.72 9.15 -23.42
CA LEU A 190 -6.11 8.72 -23.63
C LEU A 190 -6.49 8.99 -25.10
N ALA A 191 -7.36 8.18 -25.69
CA ALA A 191 -7.77 8.35 -27.08
C ALA A 191 -9.21 7.91 -27.38
N GLY A 192 -9.82 8.57 -28.37
CA GLY A 192 -11.00 8.11 -29.07
C GLY A 192 -10.65 7.83 -30.54
N TYR A 193 -10.89 6.60 -31.01
CA TYR A 193 -10.76 6.23 -32.42
C TYR A 193 -12.15 6.21 -33.07
N TYR A 194 -12.60 7.38 -33.56
CA TYR A 194 -13.98 7.65 -33.97
C TYR A 194 -15.02 7.23 -32.90
N ALA A 195 -14.68 7.50 -31.64
CA ALA A 195 -15.44 7.13 -30.45
C ALA A 195 -15.43 8.27 -29.43
N SER A 196 -16.53 8.45 -28.71
CA SER A 196 -16.64 9.35 -27.56
C SER A 196 -16.65 8.54 -26.26
N ALA A 197 -16.06 9.10 -25.21
CA ALA A 197 -15.89 8.45 -23.92
C ALA A 197 -15.60 9.46 -22.80
N SER A 198 -15.97 9.10 -21.57
CA SER A 198 -15.41 9.71 -20.37
C SER A 198 -14.21 8.91 -19.88
N PHE A 199 -13.21 9.59 -19.34
CA PHE A 199 -12.01 9.02 -18.73
C PHE A 199 -11.83 9.61 -17.33
N ASP A 200 -11.39 8.79 -16.38
CA ASP A 200 -11.36 9.08 -14.94
C ASP A 200 -10.27 8.19 -14.28
N ASP A 201 -9.83 8.49 -13.05
CA ASP A 201 -8.77 7.77 -12.29
C ASP A 201 -7.55 7.36 -13.13
N VAL A 202 -6.90 8.32 -13.79
CA VAL A 202 -5.68 8.05 -14.56
C VAL A 202 -4.53 7.80 -13.60
N LEU A 203 -3.83 6.68 -13.76
CA LEU A 203 -2.65 6.32 -12.98
C LEU A 203 -1.55 5.74 -13.90
N VAL A 204 -0.32 6.22 -13.75
CA VAL A 204 0.84 5.74 -14.49
C VAL A 204 1.94 5.35 -13.51
N THR A 205 2.45 4.12 -13.62
CA THR A 205 3.58 3.63 -12.79
C THR A 205 4.69 3.01 -13.64
N ASP A 206 5.90 2.89 -13.09
CA ASP A 206 7.09 2.36 -13.78
C ASP A 206 7.39 0.87 -13.55
N VAL A 207 6.42 0.11 -13.01
CA VAL A 207 6.47 -1.37 -13.01
C VAL A 207 5.18 -1.99 -13.54
N ALA A 208 5.30 -3.24 -14.00
CA ALA A 208 4.15 -4.07 -14.30
C ALA A 208 3.38 -4.39 -13.01
N GLY A 209 2.06 -4.34 -13.07
CA GLY A 209 1.21 -4.85 -12.00
C GLY A 209 1.24 -6.38 -11.96
N PRO A 210 0.58 -6.99 -10.96
CA PRO A 210 0.58 -8.44 -10.79
C PRO A 210 0.13 -9.15 -12.07
N SER A 211 0.81 -10.25 -12.40
CA SER A 211 0.60 -11.02 -13.63
C SER A 211 -0.59 -11.99 -13.55
N GLN A 212 -1.65 -11.60 -12.83
CA GLN A 212 -2.89 -12.34 -12.70
C GLN A 212 -4.09 -11.39 -12.64
N PRO A 213 -5.25 -11.77 -13.21
CA PRO A 213 -6.51 -11.06 -13.04
C PRO A 213 -6.95 -10.88 -11.57
N PRO A 214 -7.27 -9.65 -11.14
CA PRO A 214 -8.51 -9.40 -10.42
C PRO A 214 -9.69 -9.96 -11.23
N VAL A 215 -10.57 -10.72 -10.56
CA VAL A 215 -11.81 -11.23 -11.15
C VAL A 215 -12.96 -10.29 -10.77
N THR A 216 -13.67 -9.76 -11.76
CA THR A 216 -14.88 -8.96 -11.53
C THR A 216 -15.95 -9.84 -10.87
N PRO A 217 -16.43 -9.52 -9.65
CA PRO A 217 -17.43 -10.34 -9.00
C PRO A 217 -18.78 -10.20 -9.70
N THR A 218 -19.25 -11.29 -10.29
CA THR A 218 -20.70 -11.50 -10.41
C THR A 218 -21.25 -11.61 -9.00
N VAL A 219 -22.42 -11.00 -8.71
CA VAL A 219 -23.07 -11.05 -7.39
C VAL A 219 -23.67 -12.44 -7.15
N THR A 220 -22.77 -13.40 -6.91
CA THR A 220 -23.01 -14.67 -6.24
C THR A 220 -22.73 -14.43 -4.76
N PRO A 221 -23.54 -14.95 -3.81
CA PRO A 221 -23.17 -14.89 -2.40
C PRO A 221 -21.76 -15.46 -2.23
N PRO A 222 -20.86 -14.76 -1.52
CA PRO A 222 -19.44 -15.08 -1.52
C PRO A 222 -19.22 -16.51 -1.00
N PRO A 223 -18.28 -17.28 -1.60
CA PRO A 223 -18.01 -18.64 -1.13
C PRO A 223 -17.71 -18.65 0.38
N PRO A 224 -18.11 -19.71 1.11
CA PRO A 224 -17.86 -19.84 2.55
C PRO A 224 -16.37 -20.12 2.83
N GLY A 225 -15.52 -19.11 2.58
CA GLY A 225 -14.22 -18.99 3.22
C GLY A 225 -14.44 -18.88 4.72
N THR A 226 -13.68 -19.67 5.46
CA THR A 226 -13.70 -19.69 6.93
C THR A 226 -13.28 -18.33 7.48
N CYS A 227 -14.06 -17.79 8.41
CA CYS A 227 -13.72 -16.56 9.11
C CYS A 227 -12.56 -16.83 10.08
N PRO A 228 -11.33 -16.33 9.84
CA PRO A 228 -10.12 -16.85 10.49
C PRO A 228 -9.84 -16.12 11.81
N THR A 229 -10.78 -16.25 12.75
CA THR A 229 -10.75 -15.61 14.08
C THR A 229 -9.74 -16.22 15.04
N SER A 230 -9.18 -17.39 14.73
CA SER A 230 -8.23 -18.11 15.55
C SER A 230 -6.81 -17.50 15.51
N GLY A 231 -6.30 -17.13 16.68
CA GLY A 231 -4.93 -16.69 16.88
C GLY A 231 -4.74 -16.18 18.31
N THR A 232 -3.49 -15.96 18.69
CA THR A 232 -3.12 -15.28 19.94
C THR A 232 -1.99 -14.31 19.65
N PRO A 233 -2.02 -13.06 20.16
CA PRO A 233 -0.88 -12.16 20.04
C PRO A 233 0.33 -12.73 20.78
N ALA A 234 1.52 -12.45 20.25
CA ALA A 234 2.71 -12.28 21.09
C ALA A 234 2.75 -10.83 21.61
N GLY A 235 3.68 -10.53 22.51
CA GLY A 235 3.92 -9.15 22.93
C GLY A 235 2.89 -8.57 23.90
N PHE A 236 2.83 -7.24 23.95
CA PHE A 236 2.07 -6.51 24.97
C PHE A 236 0.56 -6.77 24.96
N ALA A 237 -0.03 -7.14 23.83
CA ALA A 237 -1.43 -7.57 23.76
C ALA A 237 -1.71 -8.97 24.37
N SER A 238 -0.68 -9.74 24.74
CA SER A 238 -0.81 -11.05 25.39
C SER A 238 -0.68 -11.00 26.92
N VAL A 239 -0.40 -9.82 27.49
CA VAL A 239 -0.16 -9.64 28.93
C VAL A 239 -1.47 -9.70 29.71
N ASN A 240 -1.42 -10.07 30.99
CA ASN A 240 -2.54 -9.92 31.92
C ASN A 240 -2.40 -8.60 32.67
N ALA A 241 -3.26 -7.62 32.36
CA ALA A 241 -3.24 -6.30 32.97
C ALA A 241 -4.61 -5.61 32.94
N TRP A 242 -4.83 -4.70 33.89
CA TRP A 242 -6.03 -3.83 33.98
C TRP A 242 -7.36 -4.62 33.96
N GLY A 243 -7.37 -5.86 34.43
CA GLY A 243 -8.56 -6.75 34.47
C GLY A 243 -8.74 -7.63 33.23
N GLN A 244 -7.97 -7.41 32.16
CA GLN A 244 -7.98 -8.22 30.95
C GLN A 244 -6.80 -9.22 30.95
N ASN A 245 -7.04 -10.45 30.48
CA ASN A 245 -6.03 -11.52 30.46
C ASN A 245 -5.63 -11.87 29.02
N GLY A 246 -4.84 -11.00 28.39
CA GLY A 246 -4.51 -11.07 26.97
C GLY A 246 -5.69 -10.69 26.06
N THR A 247 -5.41 -10.59 24.76
CA THR A 247 -6.41 -10.21 23.75
C THR A 247 -6.99 -11.43 23.06
N THR A 248 -8.31 -11.58 23.14
CA THR A 248 -9.12 -12.67 22.55
C THR A 248 -10.19 -12.17 21.58
N GLY A 249 -10.45 -10.86 21.53
CA GLY A 249 -11.42 -10.25 20.63
C GLY A 249 -12.85 -10.72 20.91
N GLY A 250 -13.57 -11.06 19.84
CA GLY A 250 -14.92 -11.60 19.89
C GLY A 250 -15.03 -13.08 20.31
N ALA A 251 -13.98 -13.69 20.87
CA ALA A 251 -13.99 -15.11 21.24
C ALA A 251 -15.15 -15.48 22.18
N GLY A 252 -15.85 -16.57 21.88
CA GLY A 252 -17.06 -17.01 22.60
C GLY A 252 -18.34 -16.25 22.22
N GLY A 253 -18.22 -15.12 21.50
CA GLY A 253 -19.35 -14.42 20.88
C GLY A 253 -19.83 -15.08 19.59
N PRO A 254 -21.00 -14.66 19.07
CA PRO A 254 -21.45 -15.03 17.73
C PRO A 254 -20.50 -14.54 16.63
N THR A 255 -20.78 -15.01 15.41
CA THR A 255 -20.08 -14.63 14.19
C THR A 255 -21.08 -14.03 13.20
N VAL A 256 -20.76 -12.88 12.63
CA VAL A 256 -21.52 -12.21 11.57
C VAL A 256 -20.61 -11.95 10.37
N GLU A 257 -21.18 -11.95 9.18
CA GLU A 257 -20.50 -11.56 7.94
C GLU A 257 -21.04 -10.20 7.50
N VAL A 258 -20.18 -9.35 6.93
CA VAL A 258 -20.55 -7.99 6.49
C VAL A 258 -19.90 -7.70 5.14
N ASP A 259 -20.68 -7.15 4.20
CA ASP A 259 -20.18 -6.62 2.92
C ASP A 259 -20.64 -5.18 2.62
N THR A 260 -21.58 -4.63 3.42
CA THR A 260 -21.94 -3.21 3.38
C THR A 260 -21.35 -2.40 4.55
N ALA A 261 -21.16 -1.09 4.33
CA ALA A 261 -20.73 -0.17 5.38
C ALA A 261 -21.74 -0.06 6.53
N SER A 262 -23.05 -0.15 6.22
CA SER A 262 -24.12 -0.16 7.22
C SER A 262 -24.02 -1.33 8.19
N GLU A 263 -23.74 -2.54 7.70
CA GLU A 263 -23.59 -3.73 8.53
C GLU A 263 -22.30 -3.68 9.33
N LEU A 264 -21.18 -3.27 8.70
CA LEU A 264 -19.89 -3.11 9.36
C LEU A 264 -20.01 -2.12 10.54
N ILE A 265 -20.52 -0.91 10.31
CA ILE A 265 -20.67 0.13 11.34
C ILE A 265 -21.59 -0.34 12.47
N ALA A 266 -22.70 -1.03 12.16
CA ALA A 266 -23.59 -1.58 13.17
C ALA A 266 -22.92 -2.68 14.01
N ALA A 267 -22.15 -3.58 13.37
CA ALA A 267 -21.48 -4.69 14.03
C ALA A 267 -20.33 -4.22 14.95
N ILE A 268 -19.47 -3.30 14.48
CA ILE A 268 -18.33 -2.83 15.29
C ILE A 268 -18.78 -2.08 16.55
N GLY A 269 -19.92 -1.38 16.49
CA GLY A 269 -20.54 -0.67 17.62
C GLY A 269 -21.38 -1.56 18.56
N GLN A 270 -21.58 -2.84 18.24
CA GLN A 270 -22.42 -3.73 19.06
C GLN A 270 -21.77 -4.02 20.43
N SER A 271 -22.57 -4.11 21.49
CA SER A 271 -22.09 -4.50 22.83
C SER A 271 -21.74 -5.99 22.93
N GLY A 272 -20.65 -6.28 23.65
CA GLY A 272 -20.18 -7.63 23.96
C GLY A 272 -19.47 -8.37 22.82
N PRO A 273 -18.97 -9.59 23.08
CA PRO A 273 -18.17 -10.38 22.14
C PRO A 273 -18.83 -10.57 20.77
N LEU A 274 -18.15 -10.18 19.69
CA LEU A 274 -18.62 -10.39 18.31
C LEU A 274 -17.44 -10.60 17.34
N ASN A 275 -17.56 -11.62 16.50
CA ASN A 275 -16.66 -11.88 15.39
C ASN A 275 -17.28 -11.33 14.09
N ILE A 276 -16.56 -10.48 13.38
CA ILE A 276 -17.04 -9.70 12.23
C ILE A 276 -16.18 -10.06 11.02
N CYS A 277 -16.77 -10.81 10.10
CA CYS A 277 -16.11 -11.35 8.92
C CYS A 277 -16.36 -10.39 7.75
N VAL A 278 -15.41 -9.49 7.51
CA VAL A 278 -15.47 -8.51 6.42
C VAL A 278 -15.24 -9.22 5.09
N ARG A 279 -16.15 -9.02 4.13
CA ARG A 279 -16.08 -9.64 2.80
C ARG A 279 -15.99 -8.58 1.72
N GLY A 280 -14.90 -8.61 0.96
CA GLY A 280 -14.63 -7.62 -0.09
C GLY A 280 -14.24 -6.25 0.46
N MET A 281 -14.10 -5.28 -0.44
CA MET A 281 -13.63 -3.94 -0.11
C MET A 281 -14.81 -3.02 0.21
N ILE A 282 -15.06 -2.78 1.50
CA ILE A 282 -16.22 -2.00 1.96
C ILE A 282 -15.90 -0.50 1.88
N ALA A 283 -16.67 0.23 1.07
CA ALA A 283 -16.61 1.70 1.01
C ALA A 283 -17.38 2.31 2.19
N VAL A 284 -16.64 2.67 3.24
CA VAL A 284 -17.14 3.26 4.48
C VAL A 284 -17.16 4.79 4.35
N PRO A 285 -18.20 5.50 4.85
CA PRO A 285 -18.24 6.96 4.83
C PRO A 285 -17.02 7.60 5.51
N ALA A 286 -16.63 8.78 5.02
CA ALA A 286 -15.51 9.56 5.55
C ALA A 286 -15.60 9.79 7.08
N GLY A 287 -14.43 9.84 7.71
CA GLY A 287 -14.27 9.97 9.16
C GLY A 287 -14.07 8.64 9.89
N MET A 288 -14.08 8.71 11.22
CA MET A 288 -13.69 7.62 12.10
C MET A 288 -14.90 6.95 12.77
N HIS A 289 -14.97 5.62 12.68
CA HIS A 289 -16.11 4.82 13.13
C HIS A 289 -15.78 4.04 14.40
N ASN A 290 -16.60 4.18 15.44
CA ASN A 290 -16.28 3.68 16.78
C ASN A 290 -16.43 2.16 16.89
N VAL A 291 -15.35 1.51 17.35
CA VAL A 291 -15.31 0.09 17.68
C VAL A 291 -15.53 -0.07 19.19
N ALA A 292 -16.49 -0.93 19.57
CA ALA A 292 -16.74 -1.29 20.97
C ALA A 292 -15.78 -2.39 21.46
N SER A 293 -15.76 -2.67 22.77
CA SER A 293 -14.97 -3.78 23.34
C SER A 293 -15.38 -5.15 22.80
N ASP A 294 -14.50 -6.14 22.97
CA ASP A 294 -14.72 -7.55 22.60
C ASP A 294 -15.06 -7.75 21.12
N LYS A 295 -14.11 -7.41 20.23
CA LYS A 295 -14.30 -7.51 18.77
C LYS A 295 -13.17 -8.26 18.10
N THR A 296 -13.53 -9.13 17.15
CA THR A 296 -12.60 -9.64 16.14
C THR A 296 -13.09 -9.18 14.78
N ILE A 297 -12.49 -8.13 14.23
CA ILE A 297 -12.78 -7.63 12.89
C ILE A 297 -11.75 -8.25 11.95
N VAL A 298 -12.18 -9.17 11.09
CA VAL A 298 -11.28 -9.98 10.27
C VAL A 298 -11.72 -10.04 8.81
N GLY A 299 -10.80 -9.77 7.89
CA GLY A 299 -11.06 -9.92 6.45
C GLY A 299 -11.11 -11.39 6.03
N VAL A 300 -12.03 -11.75 5.13
CA VAL A 300 -12.09 -13.08 4.53
C VAL A 300 -11.29 -13.09 3.22
N GLY A 301 -10.21 -13.88 3.16
CA GLY A 301 -9.26 -13.86 2.04
C GLY A 301 -8.40 -12.58 2.00
N SER A 302 -7.66 -12.37 0.91
CA SER A 302 -6.76 -11.20 0.73
C SER A 302 -7.42 -9.94 0.16
N GLY A 303 -8.63 -10.04 -0.39
CA GLY A 303 -9.33 -8.93 -1.04
C GLY A 303 -10.35 -8.20 -0.16
N SER A 304 -10.29 -8.38 1.16
CA SER A 304 -11.29 -7.87 2.10
C SER A 304 -10.74 -6.72 2.95
N GLY A 305 -11.52 -5.65 3.15
CA GLY A 305 -10.99 -4.42 3.72
C GLY A 305 -11.97 -3.25 3.81
N ILE A 306 -11.42 -2.09 4.17
CA ILE A 306 -12.14 -0.83 4.41
C ILE A 306 -11.51 0.28 3.57
N THR A 307 -12.33 1.07 2.89
CA THR A 307 -11.90 2.28 2.16
C THR A 307 -12.75 3.50 2.49
N GLY A 308 -12.16 4.69 2.46
CA GLY A 308 -12.81 5.98 2.76
C GLY A 308 -12.82 6.33 4.26
N GLY A 309 -13.48 5.50 5.08
CA GLY A 309 -13.51 5.66 6.54
C GLY A 309 -12.35 4.95 7.25
N GLY A 310 -12.13 5.30 8.52
CA GLY A 310 -11.19 4.62 9.43
C GLY A 310 -11.86 4.07 10.69
N LEU A 311 -11.13 3.25 11.47
CA LEU A 311 -11.63 2.63 12.71
C LEU A 311 -11.09 3.33 13.96
N ASN A 312 -11.98 3.79 14.86
CA ASN A 312 -11.61 4.35 16.16
C ASN A 312 -11.88 3.34 17.29
N ILE A 313 -10.82 2.76 17.83
CA ILE A 313 -10.83 1.92 19.04
C ILE A 313 -10.61 2.85 20.24
N GLY A 314 -11.69 3.46 20.74
CA GLY A 314 -11.62 4.28 21.94
C GLY A 314 -12.77 5.23 22.18
N LEU A 315 -12.83 5.71 23.42
CA LEU A 315 -13.79 6.74 23.85
C LEU A 315 -13.46 8.10 23.20
N PRO A 316 -14.42 9.05 23.16
CA PRO A 316 -14.17 10.42 22.77
C PRO A 316 -13.04 11.06 23.58
N ALA A 317 -12.20 11.87 22.94
CA ALA A 317 -11.04 12.49 23.57
C ALA A 317 -11.43 13.49 24.67
N ASP A 318 -10.89 13.30 25.87
CA ASP A 318 -10.99 14.22 27.01
C ASP A 318 -9.62 14.34 27.69
N ASP A 319 -9.04 15.54 27.67
CA ASP A 319 -7.73 15.82 28.26
C ASP A 319 -7.77 15.89 29.81
N ALA A 320 -8.94 16.00 30.42
CA ALA A 320 -9.10 16.00 31.88
C ALA A 320 -8.98 14.58 32.49
N ILE A 321 -9.24 13.54 31.70
CA ILE A 321 -9.12 12.15 32.15
C ILE A 321 -7.65 11.72 32.06
N THR A 322 -7.02 11.48 33.20
CA THR A 322 -5.58 11.13 33.34
C THR A 322 -5.34 9.71 33.89
N SER A 323 -6.42 8.93 34.00
CA SER A 323 -6.45 7.54 34.47
C SER A 323 -7.45 6.73 33.65
N PRO A 324 -7.19 5.43 33.36
CA PRO A 324 -8.15 4.59 32.63
C PRO A 324 -9.55 4.61 33.25
N PRO A 325 -10.60 5.02 32.49
CA PRO A 325 -11.98 4.92 32.93
C PRO A 325 -12.44 3.45 32.86
N ALA A 326 -13.49 3.12 33.62
CA ALA A 326 -13.98 1.74 33.74
C ALA A 326 -14.62 1.17 32.45
N ASP A 327 -14.95 2.05 31.50
CA ASP A 327 -15.54 1.78 30.18
C ASP A 327 -14.55 2.02 29.03
N ALA A 328 -13.24 2.11 29.30
CA ALA A 328 -12.21 2.15 28.26
C ALA A 328 -12.35 0.97 27.29
N VAL A 329 -12.26 1.22 25.98
CA VAL A 329 -12.47 0.18 24.96
C VAL A 329 -11.34 -0.84 25.03
N HIS A 330 -11.68 -2.13 25.07
CA HIS A 330 -10.69 -3.17 25.27
C HIS A 330 -11.00 -4.48 24.54
N ASN A 331 -9.98 -5.33 24.45
CA ASN A 331 -10.09 -6.68 23.88
C ASN A 331 -10.54 -6.65 22.41
N VAL A 332 -9.73 -6.02 21.54
CA VAL A 332 -10.06 -5.82 20.11
C VAL A 332 -8.97 -6.38 19.20
N ILE A 333 -9.36 -7.16 18.19
CA ILE A 333 -8.50 -7.73 17.16
C ILE A 333 -8.90 -7.13 15.80
N ILE A 334 -7.96 -6.53 15.09
CA ILE A 334 -8.09 -6.01 13.72
C ILE A 334 -7.15 -6.80 12.82
N ARG A 335 -7.69 -7.61 11.89
CA ARG A 335 -6.87 -8.67 11.29
C ARG A 335 -7.15 -8.94 9.82
N ASN A 336 -6.10 -9.17 9.03
CA ASN A 336 -6.21 -9.58 7.62
C ASN A 336 -7.10 -8.66 6.77
N LEU A 337 -7.08 -7.34 7.06
CA LEU A 337 -7.83 -6.32 6.35
C LEU A 337 -6.91 -5.45 5.48
N VAL A 338 -7.42 -5.08 4.32
CA VAL A 338 -6.86 -4.03 3.48
C VAL A 338 -7.43 -2.67 3.93
N PHE A 339 -6.59 -1.65 4.09
CA PHE A 339 -7.00 -0.27 4.38
C PHE A 339 -6.50 0.66 3.26
N ARG A 340 -7.41 1.49 2.70
CA ARG A 340 -7.11 2.42 1.58
C ARG A 340 -7.89 3.72 1.73
N GLY A 341 -7.31 4.85 1.30
CA GLY A 341 -8.06 6.09 1.09
C GLY A 341 -8.78 6.63 2.33
N ALA A 342 -8.30 6.32 3.54
CA ALA A 342 -8.88 6.82 4.77
C ALA A 342 -8.77 8.35 4.83
N THR A 343 -9.88 9.05 5.05
CA THR A 343 -9.91 10.54 5.11
C THR A 343 -9.29 11.13 6.39
N ASP A 344 -8.73 10.29 7.25
CA ASP A 344 -8.17 10.58 8.57
C ASP A 344 -7.07 9.51 8.84
N ASP A 345 -6.89 9.08 10.09
CA ASP A 345 -6.22 7.81 10.43
C ASP A 345 -6.93 6.59 9.78
N SER A 346 -6.21 5.52 9.41
CA SER A 346 -6.88 4.25 9.00
C SER A 346 -7.36 3.44 10.21
N ILE A 347 -6.52 3.36 11.25
CA ILE A 347 -6.85 2.83 12.57
C ILE A 347 -6.33 3.82 13.63
N ASN A 348 -7.17 4.15 14.61
CA ASN A 348 -6.79 4.94 15.78
C ASN A 348 -7.15 4.18 17.06
N VAL A 349 -6.21 4.11 18.01
CA VAL A 349 -6.41 3.53 19.35
C VAL A 349 -6.21 4.64 20.39
N GLN A 350 -7.27 5.03 21.11
CA GLN A 350 -7.21 6.19 22.01
C GLN A 350 -7.97 6.04 23.34
N MET A 351 -7.74 6.99 24.24
CA MET A 351 -8.44 7.14 25.53
C MET A 351 -8.38 5.88 26.40
N PHE A 352 -7.14 5.52 26.76
CA PHE A 352 -6.79 4.39 27.63
C PHE A 352 -7.20 3.02 27.10
N SER A 353 -7.59 2.91 25.82
CA SER A 353 -7.99 1.64 25.22
C SER A 353 -6.87 0.61 25.27
N HIS A 354 -7.23 -0.65 25.54
CA HIS A 354 -6.22 -1.64 25.91
C HIS A 354 -6.48 -3.07 25.46
N HIS A 355 -5.41 -3.86 25.34
CA HIS A 355 -5.47 -5.24 24.85
C HIS A 355 -6.03 -5.25 23.43
N VAL A 356 -5.22 -4.72 22.52
CA VAL A 356 -5.55 -4.53 21.10
C VAL A 356 -4.49 -5.23 20.24
N TRP A 357 -4.92 -6.00 19.25
CA TRP A 357 -4.04 -6.72 18.33
C TRP A 357 -4.33 -6.33 16.89
N VAL A 358 -3.37 -5.70 16.22
CA VAL A 358 -3.44 -5.30 14.81
C VAL A 358 -2.50 -6.20 14.01
N ASP A 359 -3.05 -7.20 13.31
CA ASP A 359 -2.28 -8.33 12.77
C ASP A 359 -2.53 -8.64 11.28
N HIS A 360 -1.47 -8.88 10.51
CA HIS A 360 -1.57 -9.29 9.09
C HIS A 360 -2.39 -8.35 8.17
N ASN A 361 -2.49 -7.05 8.49
CA ASN A 361 -3.21 -6.08 7.66
C ASN A 361 -2.30 -5.49 6.57
N ASP A 362 -2.90 -4.92 5.54
CA ASP A 362 -2.24 -4.16 4.47
C ASP A 362 -2.74 -2.71 4.53
N LEU A 363 -1.88 -1.77 4.91
CA LEU A 363 -2.24 -0.36 5.10
C LEU A 363 -1.44 0.54 4.14
N CYS A 364 -2.15 1.33 3.31
CA CYS A 364 -1.52 2.38 2.50
C CYS A 364 -2.49 3.51 2.14
N CYS A 365 -1.95 4.61 1.61
CA CYS A 365 -2.71 5.72 1.03
C CYS A 365 -3.80 6.30 1.94
N GLY A 366 -3.47 6.60 3.21
CA GLY A 366 -4.34 7.33 4.14
C GLY A 366 -4.15 8.85 4.06
N TYR A 367 -4.78 9.60 4.97
CA TYR A 367 -4.65 11.07 5.03
C TYR A 367 -3.77 11.56 6.19
N ASP A 368 -4.01 11.11 7.43
CA ASP A 368 -3.08 11.35 8.56
C ASP A 368 -2.22 10.14 8.92
N GLY A 369 -2.55 9.38 9.96
CA GLY A 369 -1.88 8.12 10.27
C GLY A 369 -2.35 6.95 9.40
N LEU A 370 -1.61 5.84 9.46
CA LEU A 370 -2.18 4.51 9.13
C LEU A 370 -2.60 3.80 10.42
N LEU A 371 -1.74 3.79 11.44
CA LEU A 371 -2.07 3.28 12.77
C LEU A 371 -1.55 4.21 13.86
N ASP A 372 -2.45 4.97 14.45
CA ASP A 372 -2.15 5.85 15.57
C ASP A 372 -2.55 5.21 16.90
N ILE A 373 -1.69 5.31 17.91
CA ILE A 373 -1.94 4.81 19.27
C ILE A 373 -1.61 5.94 20.24
N LYS A 374 -2.63 6.51 20.88
CA LYS A 374 -2.50 7.77 21.62
C LYS A 374 -3.29 7.75 22.94
N ARG A 375 -3.06 8.75 23.80
CA ARG A 375 -3.91 9.09 24.95
C ARG A 375 -4.05 7.95 25.98
N GLY A 376 -2.92 7.49 26.51
CA GLY A 376 -2.82 6.49 27.58
C GLY A 376 -3.15 5.05 27.18
N SER A 377 -3.50 4.78 25.92
CA SER A 377 -3.76 3.43 25.40
C SER A 377 -2.56 2.49 25.65
N SER A 378 -2.79 1.22 25.95
CA SER A 378 -1.72 0.31 26.44
C SER A 378 -2.00 -1.15 26.12
N TYR A 379 -1.00 -2.02 26.23
CA TYR A 379 -1.15 -3.45 25.95
C TYR A 379 -1.57 -3.72 24.50
N VAL A 380 -0.82 -3.13 23.56
CA VAL A 380 -1.08 -3.26 22.12
C VAL A 380 0.03 -4.05 21.43
N THR A 381 -0.34 -4.93 20.49
CA THR A 381 0.60 -5.58 19.57
C THR A 381 0.21 -5.23 18.14
N VAL A 382 1.21 -4.81 17.37
CA VAL A 382 1.14 -4.51 15.95
C VAL A 382 2.06 -5.51 15.25
N SER A 383 1.51 -6.50 14.56
CA SER A 383 2.30 -7.62 14.03
C SER A 383 1.99 -7.97 12.58
N TRP A 384 3.02 -8.37 11.82
CA TRP A 384 2.86 -8.89 10.46
C TRP A 384 2.13 -7.96 9.47
N ASN A 385 2.00 -6.67 9.75
CA ASN A 385 1.32 -5.74 8.84
C ASN A 385 2.27 -5.31 7.72
N HIS A 386 1.77 -5.16 6.49
CA HIS A 386 2.48 -4.48 5.41
C HIS A 386 2.01 -3.02 5.35
N VAL A 387 2.97 -2.10 5.37
CA VAL A 387 2.76 -0.67 5.54
C VAL A 387 3.52 0.03 4.43
N HIS A 388 2.82 0.64 3.48
CA HIS A 388 3.43 1.17 2.25
C HIS A 388 2.73 2.43 1.74
N GLN A 389 3.29 3.04 0.69
CA GLN A 389 2.73 4.18 -0.06
C GLN A 389 2.11 5.28 0.81
N HIS A 390 2.79 5.65 1.91
CA HIS A 390 2.28 6.64 2.87
C HIS A 390 3.40 7.33 3.65
N THR A 391 3.23 8.62 3.94
CA THR A 391 4.28 9.43 4.57
C THR A 391 4.36 9.25 6.08
N LYS A 392 3.22 9.16 6.77
CA LYS A 392 3.08 9.27 8.23
C LYS A 392 2.49 7.97 8.79
N THR A 393 3.29 6.92 8.98
CA THR A 393 2.74 5.57 9.17
C THR A 393 2.14 5.31 10.55
N MET A 394 2.95 5.37 11.63
CA MET A 394 2.53 4.95 12.97
C MET A 394 3.00 5.91 14.08
N LEU A 395 2.07 6.70 14.63
CA LEU A 395 2.36 7.56 15.79
C LEU A 395 1.96 6.87 17.10
N LEU A 396 2.88 6.83 18.05
CA LEU A 396 2.68 6.34 19.41
C LEU A 396 2.90 7.51 20.39
N GLY A 397 1.82 8.05 20.96
CA GLY A 397 1.85 9.26 21.80
C GLY A 397 1.83 10.54 20.97
N HIS A 398 0.67 11.21 20.94
CA HIS A 398 0.36 12.24 19.93
C HIS A 398 1.05 13.60 20.14
N SER A 399 1.29 14.00 21.39
CA SER A 399 1.73 15.35 21.76
C SER A 399 2.76 15.32 22.89
N ASP A 400 3.83 16.12 22.78
CA ASP A 400 4.87 16.26 23.82
C ASP A 400 4.34 16.88 25.12
N GLY A 401 3.12 17.43 25.13
CA GLY A 401 2.43 17.92 26.33
C GLY A 401 1.62 16.85 27.08
N ASN A 402 1.41 15.65 26.52
CA ASN A 402 0.40 14.71 27.00
C ASN A 402 0.87 13.76 28.13
N ALA A 403 1.94 14.11 28.83
CA ALA A 403 2.61 13.24 29.81
C ALA A 403 1.67 12.68 30.89
N ALA A 404 0.64 13.43 31.31
CA ALA A 404 -0.33 13.00 32.32
C ALA A 404 -1.20 11.80 31.89
N GLN A 405 -1.47 11.65 30.59
CA GLN A 405 -2.12 10.46 30.02
C GLN A 405 -1.10 9.39 29.63
N ASP A 406 0.04 9.79 29.06
CA ASP A 406 0.90 8.86 28.31
C ASP A 406 2.06 8.24 29.13
N VAL A 407 2.54 8.87 30.21
CA VAL A 407 3.64 8.33 31.04
C VAL A 407 3.21 7.10 31.83
N GLY A 408 4.04 6.05 31.81
CA GLY A 408 3.75 4.75 32.43
C GLY A 408 2.66 3.95 31.70
N ARG A 409 2.32 4.37 30.49
CA ARG A 409 1.33 3.77 29.58
C ARG A 409 1.99 3.60 28.19
N LEU A 410 1.21 3.57 27.10
CA LEU A 410 1.74 3.42 25.74
C LEU A 410 2.64 2.19 25.55
N MET A 411 2.32 1.10 26.28
CA MET A 411 3.04 -0.17 26.21
C MET A 411 2.66 -0.93 24.94
N VAL A 412 3.50 -0.83 23.90
CA VAL A 412 3.22 -1.37 22.56
C VAL A 412 4.36 -2.25 22.06
N THR A 413 4.01 -3.33 21.37
CA THR A 413 4.94 -4.21 20.66
C THR A 413 4.74 -4.10 19.15
N TYR A 414 5.80 -3.88 18.39
CA TYR A 414 5.81 -3.91 16.93
C TYR A 414 6.70 -5.06 16.48
N HIS A 415 6.16 -6.09 15.82
CA HIS A 415 7.00 -7.20 15.33
C HIS A 415 6.62 -7.76 13.97
N HIS A 416 7.62 -8.16 13.19
CA HIS A 416 7.43 -8.78 11.87
C HIS A 416 6.63 -7.93 10.86
N ASN A 417 6.48 -6.63 11.10
CA ASN A 417 5.86 -5.71 10.16
C ASN A 417 6.84 -5.37 9.02
N TRP A 418 6.29 -5.06 7.85
CA TRP A 418 7.03 -4.59 6.68
C TRP A 418 6.75 -3.10 6.47
N PHE A 419 7.75 -2.26 6.73
CA PHE A 419 7.71 -0.82 6.48
C PHE A 419 8.37 -0.51 5.12
N ASP A 420 7.56 -0.42 4.07
CA ASP A 420 8.00 -0.41 2.67
C ASP A 420 7.86 0.98 2.03
N ARG A 421 8.98 1.66 1.82
CA ARG A 421 9.04 2.97 1.15
C ARG A 421 8.20 4.05 1.84
N THR A 422 8.11 3.95 3.17
CA THR A 422 7.38 4.88 4.04
C THR A 422 8.37 5.82 4.73
N PRO A 423 8.42 7.13 4.38
CA PRO A 423 9.41 8.06 4.91
C PRO A 423 9.59 8.03 6.43
N GLN A 424 8.53 8.27 7.20
CA GLN A 424 8.65 8.52 8.65
C GLN A 424 7.57 7.83 9.50
N ARG A 425 7.85 7.83 10.82
CA ARG A 425 7.01 7.32 11.90
C ARG A 425 6.86 5.80 11.91
N ASN A 426 7.96 5.05 11.84
CA ASN A 426 7.91 3.59 11.68
C ASN A 426 8.36 2.77 12.93
N PRO A 427 7.86 2.95 14.17
CA PRO A 427 6.95 3.96 14.70
C PRO A 427 7.66 5.26 15.10
N ARG A 428 6.90 6.34 15.34
CA ARG A 428 7.34 7.53 16.08
C ARG A 428 6.73 7.52 17.47
N VAL A 429 7.54 7.48 18.51
CA VAL A 429 7.17 7.12 19.89
C VAL A 429 7.42 8.28 20.86
N ARG A 430 6.49 8.51 21.79
CA ARG A 430 6.63 9.37 22.98
C ARG A 430 6.21 8.63 24.24
N PHE A 431 6.84 8.92 25.38
CA PHE A 431 6.53 8.46 26.75
C PHE A 431 6.46 6.95 27.06
N GLY A 432 6.18 6.07 26.09
CA GLY A 432 6.03 4.63 26.31
C GLY A 432 7.33 3.97 26.75
N GLU A 433 7.30 3.22 27.86
CA GLU A 433 8.48 2.61 28.49
C GLU A 433 8.14 1.24 29.14
N PRO A 434 8.52 0.11 28.52
CA PRO A 434 9.19 -0.01 27.23
C PRO A 434 8.21 -0.12 26.06
N VAL A 435 8.65 0.37 24.90
CA VAL A 435 8.10 0.01 23.58
C VAL A 435 9.07 -0.96 22.92
N HIS A 436 8.58 -2.11 22.49
CA HIS A 436 9.41 -3.18 21.95
C HIS A 436 9.22 -3.30 20.44
N VAL A 437 10.29 -3.18 19.67
CA VAL A 437 10.29 -3.20 18.20
C VAL A 437 11.26 -4.28 17.74
N TYR A 438 10.75 -5.44 17.29
CA TYR A 438 11.60 -6.59 16.99
C TYR A 438 11.27 -7.37 15.72
N ASN A 439 12.31 -7.89 15.05
CA ASN A 439 12.21 -8.62 13.79
C ASN A 439 11.31 -7.96 12.71
N ASN A 440 11.21 -6.63 12.67
CA ASN A 440 10.54 -5.92 11.58
C ASN A 440 11.51 -5.74 10.39
N TYR A 441 10.97 -5.59 9.19
CA TYR A 441 11.73 -5.29 7.97
C TYR A 441 11.42 -3.88 7.49
N TYR A 442 12.47 -3.08 7.38
CA TYR A 442 12.46 -1.69 6.96
C TYR A 442 13.19 -1.56 5.63
N VAL A 443 12.55 -0.96 4.62
CA VAL A 443 13.17 -0.79 3.30
C VAL A 443 12.83 0.55 2.66
N TYR A 444 13.86 1.27 2.20
CA TYR A 444 13.74 2.58 1.53
C TYR A 444 12.96 3.65 2.34
N ASN A 445 13.15 3.69 3.66
CA ASN A 445 12.51 4.71 4.52
C ASN A 445 13.37 6.01 4.51
N THR A 446 12.92 7.01 3.74
CA THR A 446 13.68 8.22 3.37
C THR A 446 13.52 9.40 4.35
N ASP A 447 13.46 9.11 5.65
CA ASP A 447 13.43 10.09 6.73
C ASP A 447 13.84 9.37 8.02
N THR A 448 12.93 8.63 8.67
CA THR A 448 13.21 7.84 9.88
C THR A 448 12.47 6.51 9.95
N GLY A 449 13.19 5.48 10.39
CA GLY A 449 12.63 4.21 10.89
C GLY A 449 11.98 4.42 12.25
N VAL A 450 12.65 4.00 13.32
CA VAL A 450 12.15 4.08 14.70
C VAL A 450 12.61 5.38 15.37
N ALA A 451 11.68 6.29 15.66
CA ALA A 451 11.96 7.57 16.33
C ALA A 451 11.45 7.57 17.79
N CYS A 452 12.32 7.84 18.75
CA CYS A 452 12.05 7.65 20.19
C CYS A 452 12.24 8.93 20.98
N GLN A 453 11.15 9.53 21.43
CA GLN A 453 11.09 10.91 21.91
C GLN A 453 10.45 11.03 23.30
N ALA A 454 10.54 12.23 23.90
CA ALA A 454 9.83 12.62 25.12
C ALA A 454 9.90 11.54 26.22
N ASP A 455 11.12 11.14 26.59
CA ASP A 455 11.43 10.09 27.57
C ASP A 455 10.80 8.69 27.33
N ALA A 456 10.36 8.40 26.10
CA ALA A 456 10.08 7.02 25.68
C ALA A 456 11.31 6.13 25.85
N GLY A 457 11.11 4.86 26.17
CA GLY A 457 12.13 3.82 26.16
C GLY A 457 11.87 2.80 25.06
N CYS A 458 12.63 2.86 23.96
CA CYS A 458 12.50 1.91 22.85
C CYS A 458 13.55 0.80 22.91
N LEU A 459 13.11 -0.45 23.03
CA LEU A 459 13.94 -1.64 22.81
C LEU A 459 13.80 -2.07 21.35
N VAL A 460 14.84 -1.84 20.56
CA VAL A 460 14.83 -2.08 19.11
C VAL A 460 15.80 -3.22 18.80
N GLU A 461 15.30 -4.45 18.67
CA GLU A 461 16.16 -5.63 18.56
C GLU A 461 15.84 -6.61 17.43
N GLY A 462 16.87 -7.11 16.75
CA GLY A 462 16.73 -8.13 15.71
C GLY A 462 16.02 -7.70 14.43
N ASN A 463 15.85 -6.40 14.17
CA ASN A 463 15.22 -5.87 12.96
C ASN A 463 16.19 -5.84 11.77
N TYR A 464 15.67 -5.78 10.54
CA TYR A 464 16.45 -5.63 9.31
C TYR A 464 16.15 -4.29 8.65
N PHE A 465 17.15 -3.41 8.55
CA PHE A 465 17.08 -2.11 7.92
C PHE A 465 17.86 -2.11 6.60
N GLU A 466 17.22 -1.70 5.52
CA GLU A 466 17.80 -1.64 4.17
C GLU A 466 17.49 -0.31 3.49
N LEU A 467 18.51 0.45 3.11
CA LEU A 467 18.36 1.76 2.46
C LEU A 467 17.50 2.74 3.28
N VAL A 468 17.69 2.75 4.60
CA VAL A 468 16.99 3.63 5.56
C VAL A 468 17.90 4.77 6.00
N GLU A 469 17.40 6.00 5.99
CA GLU A 469 18.20 7.21 6.29
C GLU A 469 18.56 7.29 7.79
N GLU A 470 17.60 7.52 8.69
CA GLU A 470 17.78 7.34 10.14
C GLU A 470 17.08 6.05 10.63
N PRO A 471 17.74 4.90 10.76
CA PRO A 471 17.05 3.64 11.09
C PRO A 471 16.51 3.59 12.52
N VAL A 472 17.26 4.15 13.48
CA VAL A 472 16.81 4.39 14.86
C VAL A 472 17.36 5.72 15.33
N THR A 473 16.55 6.53 15.98
CA THR A 473 16.92 7.88 16.45
C THR A 473 16.21 8.22 17.75
N ASN A 474 16.92 8.81 18.72
CA ASN A 474 16.34 9.33 19.96
C ASN A 474 16.15 10.86 19.96
N SER A 475 16.44 11.53 18.84
CA SER A 475 16.61 12.98 18.75
C SER A 475 15.74 13.65 17.66
N TYR A 476 15.13 12.86 16.77
CA TYR A 476 14.25 13.31 15.69
C TYR A 476 13.08 14.20 16.15
N ALA A 477 13.06 15.45 15.69
CA ALA A 477 11.90 16.37 15.74
C ALA A 477 11.14 16.46 17.09
N GLY A 478 11.85 16.75 18.19
CA GLY A 478 11.25 17.10 19.49
C GLY A 478 12.18 16.83 20.68
N PRO A 479 11.66 16.75 21.92
CA PRO A 479 12.45 16.36 23.09
C PRO A 479 12.95 14.92 22.95
N SER A 480 14.17 14.64 23.42
CA SER A 480 14.77 13.32 23.27
C SER A 480 14.08 12.23 24.09
N GLY A 481 14.17 10.99 23.60
CA GLY A 481 13.84 9.78 24.35
C GLY A 481 15.09 8.97 24.68
N ARG A 482 14.88 7.67 24.95
CA ARG A 482 15.90 6.66 25.21
C ARG A 482 15.69 5.48 24.27
N CYS A 483 16.77 4.87 23.78
CA CYS A 483 16.66 3.63 23.03
C CYS A 483 17.87 2.71 23.23
N VAL A 484 17.61 1.41 23.11
CA VAL A 484 18.61 0.35 23.05
C VAL A 484 18.42 -0.35 21.73
N ALA A 485 19.37 -0.15 20.80
CA ALA A 485 19.43 -0.86 19.53
C ALA A 485 20.45 -2.01 19.66
N ARG A 486 20.01 -3.27 19.55
CA ARG A 486 20.90 -4.46 19.56
C ARG A 486 20.52 -5.46 18.49
N ASP A 487 21.50 -6.24 18.03
CA ASP A 487 21.29 -7.37 17.11
C ASP A 487 20.54 -7.04 15.80
N ASN A 488 20.45 -5.75 15.42
CA ASN A 488 19.82 -5.32 14.17
C ASN A 488 20.80 -5.43 12.99
N VAL A 489 20.29 -5.70 11.80
CA VAL A 489 21.05 -5.66 10.54
C VAL A 489 20.82 -4.32 9.85
N PHE A 490 21.91 -3.69 9.38
CA PHE A 490 21.86 -2.42 8.63
C PHE A 490 22.58 -2.60 7.28
N VAL A 491 21.82 -2.54 6.18
CA VAL A 491 22.32 -2.62 4.79
C VAL A 491 22.11 -1.28 4.12
N GLU A 492 23.18 -0.67 3.61
CA GLU A 492 23.16 0.63 2.90
C GLU A 492 22.32 1.72 3.59
N SER A 493 22.29 1.68 4.93
CA SER A 493 21.47 2.52 5.81
C SER A 493 22.35 3.40 6.71
N GLY A 494 21.75 4.38 7.38
CA GLY A 494 22.39 5.12 8.47
C GLY A 494 22.78 4.24 9.66
N GLN A 495 23.23 4.88 10.74
CA GLN A 495 23.56 4.21 12.01
C GLN A 495 22.57 4.63 13.10
N PRO A 496 22.27 3.78 14.08
CA PRO A 496 21.31 4.10 15.14
C PRO A 496 21.86 5.17 16.10
N ASP A 497 21.16 6.30 16.23
CA ASP A 497 21.39 7.30 17.28
C ASP A 497 20.62 6.90 18.55
N CYS A 498 21.27 6.15 19.43
CA CYS A 498 20.68 5.61 20.67
C CYS A 498 21.53 5.87 21.90
N GLY A 499 20.84 5.98 23.04
CA GLY A 499 21.44 6.18 24.35
C GLY A 499 20.41 6.08 25.48
N GLY A 500 20.94 6.05 26.71
CA GLY A 500 20.17 5.80 27.93
C GLY A 500 20.04 4.31 28.24
N SER A 501 19.03 3.97 29.04
CA SER A 501 18.59 2.60 29.32
C SER A 501 17.10 2.47 29.03
N VAL A 502 16.62 1.25 28.83
CA VAL A 502 15.23 0.89 28.54
C VAL A 502 14.89 -0.38 29.32
N ARG A 503 13.63 -0.57 29.69
CA ARG A 503 13.18 -1.80 30.37
C ARG A 503 13.15 -3.00 29.41
N GLU A 504 13.57 -4.18 29.87
CA GLU A 504 13.55 -5.37 29.02
C GLU A 504 12.11 -5.85 28.77
N ALA A 505 11.77 -6.17 27.52
CA ALA A 505 10.44 -6.71 27.18
C ALA A 505 10.17 -8.08 27.85
N ARG A 506 11.23 -8.85 28.12
CA ARG A 506 11.17 -10.17 28.77
C ARG A 506 10.63 -10.14 30.20
N ASP A 507 10.63 -8.97 30.83
CA ASP A 507 10.08 -8.76 32.18
C ASP A 507 8.53 -8.79 32.18
N PHE A 508 7.89 -8.77 31.01
CA PHE A 508 6.45 -8.70 30.83
C PHE A 508 5.86 -9.89 30.07
N TYR A 509 6.56 -10.42 29.06
CA TYR A 509 6.13 -11.56 28.26
C TYR A 509 7.31 -12.36 27.71
N ALA A 510 7.07 -13.63 27.38
CA ALA A 510 8.03 -14.45 26.65
C ALA A 510 7.97 -14.15 25.15
N TYR A 511 9.13 -14.09 24.51
CA TYR A 511 9.31 -14.00 23.06
C TYR A 511 10.60 -14.70 22.66
N THR A 512 10.79 -14.88 21.36
CA THR A 512 12.03 -15.35 20.73
C THR A 512 12.31 -14.45 19.54
N LEU A 513 13.58 -14.16 19.27
CA LEU A 513 13.99 -13.47 18.05
C LEU A 513 14.29 -14.49 16.95
N ASP A 514 13.80 -14.23 15.74
CA ASP A 514 14.35 -14.83 14.53
C ASP A 514 15.79 -14.33 14.29
N ASP A 515 16.57 -15.09 13.52
CA ASP A 515 17.86 -14.62 13.01
C ASP A 515 17.64 -13.30 12.26
N PRO A 516 18.27 -12.19 12.70
CA PRO A 516 18.07 -10.87 12.07
C PRO A 516 18.31 -10.88 10.56
N ASN A 517 19.19 -11.76 10.05
CA ASN A 517 19.50 -11.89 8.63
C ASN A 517 18.37 -12.55 7.81
N THR A 518 17.50 -13.36 8.44
CA THR A 518 16.37 -14.01 7.76
C THR A 518 15.11 -13.14 7.77
N VAL A 519 15.02 -12.15 8.65
CA VAL A 519 13.84 -11.28 8.84
C VAL A 519 13.30 -10.70 7.54
N LYS A 520 14.15 -10.19 6.63
CA LYS A 520 13.72 -9.71 5.31
C LYS A 520 12.93 -10.76 4.53
N ALA A 521 13.38 -12.01 4.54
CA ALA A 521 12.70 -13.13 3.86
C ALA A 521 11.47 -13.61 4.61
N VAL A 522 11.54 -13.71 5.94
CA VAL A 522 10.41 -14.10 6.81
C VAL A 522 9.25 -13.10 6.67
N VAL A 523 9.54 -11.81 6.82
CA VAL A 523 8.55 -10.73 6.77
C VAL A 523 7.95 -10.56 5.37
N THR A 524 8.74 -10.58 4.29
CA THR A 524 8.16 -10.51 2.93
C THR A 524 7.39 -11.77 2.53
N ALA A 525 7.67 -12.92 3.16
CA ALA A 525 6.90 -14.15 2.97
C ALA A 525 5.63 -14.23 3.83
N GLY A 526 5.57 -13.57 4.99
CA GLY A 526 4.48 -13.70 5.96
C GLY A 526 3.60 -12.46 6.20
N ALA A 527 4.10 -11.25 5.96
CA ALA A 527 3.35 -10.02 6.25
C ALA A 527 2.25 -9.72 5.22
N GLY A 528 1.28 -8.91 5.67
CA GLY A 528 0.11 -8.49 4.90
C GLY A 528 -1.00 -9.54 4.83
N VAL A 529 -1.99 -9.24 4.00
CA VAL A 529 -3.24 -9.99 3.86
C VAL A 529 -3.10 -11.29 3.08
N GLY A 530 -4.02 -12.23 3.31
CA GLY A 530 -4.06 -13.55 2.68
C GLY A 530 -3.16 -14.61 3.30
N ARG A 531 -2.65 -14.38 4.52
CA ARG A 531 -1.60 -15.20 5.15
C ARG A 531 -2.05 -15.99 6.38
N ILE A 532 -3.26 -15.74 6.88
CA ILE A 532 -3.81 -16.38 8.08
C ILE A 532 -4.84 -17.47 7.74
N GLY A 533 -4.92 -18.50 8.59
CA GLY A 533 -5.96 -19.55 8.47
C GLY A 533 -5.73 -20.58 7.36
N ALA A 534 -4.47 -20.74 6.91
CA ALA A 534 -4.03 -21.82 6.01
C ALA A 534 -3.61 -23.08 6.78
#